data_AF-A0A4R4LF19-F1
#
_entry.id   AF-A0A4R4LF19-F1
#
_cell.length_a   1.000
_cell.length_b   1.000
_cell.length_c   1.000
_cell.angle_alpha   90.00
_cell.angle_beta   90.00
_cell.angle_gamma   90.00
#
_symmetry.space_group_name_H-M   'P 1'
#
loop_
_entity.id
_entity.type
_entity.pdbx_description
1 polymer ?
#
loop_
_entity_poly.entity_id
_entity_poly.type
_entity_poly.pdbx_seq_one_letter_code
_entity_poly.pdbx_strand_id
1 'polypeptide(L)' 'MATAYFAQLIGVPFIAVVPGKTSPAKREEIERYGGTCHPFDPPAAIYNEAARLAAELGGHYLDHLTGLYGTYLFDDLT' A
#
# COMPACT_ATOMS: atom_id res chain seq x y z
N MET A 1 -0.55 6.77 -3.94
CA MET A 1 -1.56 7.84 -4.08
C MET A 1 -2.18 7.88 -5.45
N ALA A 2 -1.39 8.01 -6.53
CA ALA A 2 -1.93 7.99 -7.90
C ALA A 2 -2.82 6.76 -8.20
N THR A 3 -2.41 5.55 -7.81
CA THR A 3 -3.20 4.33 -8.03
C THR A 3 -4.53 4.33 -7.28
N ALA A 4 -4.56 4.79 -6.03
CA ALA A 4 -5.79 4.93 -5.25
C ALA A 4 -6.75 5.91 -5.95
N TYR A 5 -6.21 7.05 -6.40
CA TYR A 5 -6.97 8.04 -7.15
C TYR A 5 -7.51 7.49 -8.48
N PHE A 6 -6.71 6.74 -9.25
CA PHE A 6 -7.19 6.10 -10.48
C PHE A 6 -8.27 5.05 -10.21
N ALA A 7 -8.10 4.22 -9.18
CA ALA A 7 -9.10 3.25 -8.78
C ALA A 7 -10.43 3.93 -8.40
N GLN A 8 -10.36 5.04 -7.67
CA GLN A 8 -11.51 5.88 -7.36
C GLN A 8 -12.17 6.43 -8.64
N LEU A 9 -11.39 6.92 -9.61
CA LEU A 9 -11.91 7.44 -10.88
C LEU A 9 -12.66 6.39 -11.70
N ILE A 10 -12.19 5.14 -11.71
CA ILE A 10 -12.83 4.04 -12.46
C ILE A 10 -13.83 3.23 -11.61
N GLY A 11 -14.06 3.63 -10.35
CA GLY A 11 -15.07 3.02 -9.47
C GLY A 11 -14.73 1.63 -8.96
N VAL A 12 -13.44 1.29 -8.82
CA VAL A 12 -13.00 0.00 -8.28
C VAL A 12 -12.36 0.15 -6.89
N PRO A 13 -12.52 -0.84 -5.99
CA PRO A 13 -11.83 -0.83 -4.70
C PRO A 13 -10.30 -0.87 -4.87
N PHE A 14 -9.58 -0.21 -3.97
CA PHE A 14 -8.12 -0.27 -3.90
C PHE A 14 -7.64 -0.51 -2.48
N ILE A 15 -6.84 -1.57 -2.30
CA ILE A 15 -6.23 -1.94 -1.00
C ILE A 15 -4.72 -1.76 -1.12
N ALA A 16 -4.14 -0.94 -0.23
CA ALA A 16 -2.71 -0.76 -0.11
C ALA A 16 -2.19 -1.59 1.07
N VAL A 17 -1.44 -2.66 0.77
CA VAL A 17 -0.69 -3.39 1.80
C VAL A 17 0.54 -2.58 2.20
N VAL A 18 0.61 -2.19 3.47
CA VAL A 18 1.64 -1.30 4.00
C VAL A 18 2.29 -1.90 5.25
N PRO A 19 3.58 -1.64 5.54
CA PRO A 19 4.18 -2.05 6.79
C PRO A 19 3.37 -1.64 8.03
N GLY A 20 3.40 -2.47 9.08
CA GLY A 20 2.71 -2.19 10.35
C GLY A 20 3.13 -0.87 11.00
N LYS A 21 4.36 -0.42 10.75
CA LYS A 21 4.93 0.86 11.23
C LYS A 21 4.77 2.05 10.27
N THR A 22 4.04 1.91 9.16
CA THR A 22 3.78 3.04 8.26
C THR A 22 3.15 4.22 9.00
N SER A 23 3.67 5.43 8.77
CA SER A 23 3.23 6.62 9.50
C SER A 23 1.75 6.93 9.28
N PRO A 24 1.04 7.48 10.29
CA PRO A 24 -0.37 7.86 10.16
C PRO A 24 -0.62 8.79 8.98
N ALA A 25 0.21 9.82 8.80
CA ALA A 25 0.08 10.78 7.69
C ALA A 25 0.11 10.10 6.31
N LYS A 26 0.93 9.05 6.13
CA LYS A 26 1.01 8.29 4.87
C LYS A 26 -0.23 7.44 4.64
N ARG A 27 -0.81 6.87 5.71
CA ARG A 27 -2.05 6.07 5.65
C ARG A 27 -3.25 6.96 5.33
N GLU A 28 -3.35 8.09 6.02
CA GLU A 28 -4.39 9.11 5.79
C GLU A 28 -4.34 9.64 4.35
N GLU A 29 -3.15 9.79 3.77
CA GLU A 29 -3.00 10.19 2.36
C GLU A 29 -3.61 9.14 1.41
N ILE A 30 -3.37 7.84 1.65
CA ILE A 30 -3.97 6.76 0.84
C ILE A 30 -5.49 6.79 0.95
N GLU A 31 -6.00 6.91 2.17
CA GLU A 31 -7.43 6.92 2.47
C GLU A 31 -8.14 8.13 1.90
N ARG A 32 -7.48 9.30 1.89
CA ARG A 32 -7.99 10.51 1.24
C ARG A 32 -8.23 10.33 -0.25
N TYR A 33 -7.44 9.49 -0.92
CA TYR A 33 -7.60 9.15 -2.33
C TYR A 33 -8.48 7.90 -2.55
N GLY A 34 -9.31 7.52 -1.57
CA GLY A 34 -10.26 6.42 -1.69
C GLY A 34 -9.65 5.01 -1.57
N GLY A 35 -8.38 4.91 -1.17
CA GLY A 35 -7.76 3.63 -0.86
C GLY A 35 -8.06 3.13 0.56
N THR A 36 -7.88 1.83 0.80
CA THR A 36 -7.91 1.25 2.14
C THR A 36 -6.52 0.76 2.51
N CYS A 37 -6.01 1.16 3.68
CA CYS A 37 -4.75 0.63 4.19
C CYS A 37 -4.95 -0.76 4.81
N HIS A 38 -4.09 -1.71 4.45
CA HIS A 38 -3.95 -3.00 5.11
C HIS A 38 -2.56 -3.08 5.77
N PRO A 39 -2.43 -2.70 7.05
CA PRO A 39 -1.18 -2.82 7.79
C PRO A 39 -0.79 -4.29 7.94
N PHE A 40 0.46 -4.61 7.62
CA PHE A 40 0.96 -5.97 7.69
C PHE A 40 2.40 -6.03 8.22
N ASP A 41 2.67 -7.04 9.04
CA ASP A 41 3.99 -7.44 9.50
C ASP A 41 4.13 -8.97 9.33
N PRO A 42 5.31 -9.49 8.93
CA PRO A 42 6.57 -8.76 8.77
C PRO A 42 6.67 -7.96 7.45
N PRO A 43 7.39 -6.82 7.43
CA PRO A 43 7.49 -5.97 6.23
C PRO A 43 8.12 -6.68 5.02
N ALA A 44 8.97 -7.68 5.26
CA ALA A 44 9.59 -8.48 4.21
C ALA A 44 8.59 -9.32 3.41
N ALA A 45 7.39 -9.57 3.94
CA ALA A 45 6.37 -10.40 3.32
C ALA A 45 5.18 -9.61 2.76
N ILE A 46 5.29 -8.27 2.62
CA ILE A 46 4.19 -7.42 2.14
C ILE A 46 3.71 -7.81 0.73
N TYR A 47 4.62 -8.26 -0.13
CA TYR A 47 4.29 -8.67 -1.49
C TYR A 47 3.53 -9.98 -1.52
N ASN A 48 3.94 -10.93 -0.66
CA ASN A 48 3.22 -12.18 -0.48
C ASN A 48 1.81 -11.94 0.07
N GLU A 49 1.67 -11.02 1.02
CA GLU A 49 0.36 -10.65 1.56
C GLU A 49 -0.52 -9.97 0.51
N ALA A 50 0.04 -9.05 -0.29
CA ALA A 50 -0.70 -8.40 -1.36
C ALA A 50 -1.17 -9.41 -2.43
N ALA A 51 -0.32 -10.38 -2.79
CA ALA A 51 -0.69 -11.47 -3.71
C ALA A 51 -1.77 -12.39 -3.10
N ARG A 52 -1.65 -12.72 -1.81
CA ARG A 52 -2.65 -13.52 -1.08
C ARG A 52 -4.01 -12.84 -1.07
N LEU A 53 -4.06 -11.54 -0.73
CA LEU A 53 -5.30 -10.75 -0.72
C LEU A 53 -5.91 -10.63 -2.12
N ALA A 54 -5.10 -10.42 -3.16
CA ALA A 54 -5.58 -10.40 -4.52
C ALA A 54 -6.24 -11.73 -4.91
N ALA A 55 -5.61 -12.86 -4.58
CA ALA A 55 -6.18 -14.18 -4.83
C ALA A 55 -7.48 -14.43 -4.03
N GLU A 56 -7.51 -14.04 -2.75
CA GLU A 56 -8.67 -14.22 -1.87
C GLU A 56 -9.88 -13.38 -2.31
N LEU A 57 -9.64 -12.13 -2.71
CA LEU A 57 -10.69 -11.18 -3.08
C LEU A 57 -11.06 -11.22 -4.56
N GLY A 58 -10.41 -12.08 -5.36
CA GLY A 58 -10.55 -12.10 -6.82
C GLY A 58 -10.07 -10.80 -7.49
N GLY A 59 -9.12 -10.10 -6.85
CA GLY A 59 -8.55 -8.85 -7.32
C GLY A 59 -7.25 -9.03 -8.12
N HIS A 60 -6.66 -7.91 -8.54
CA HIS A 60 -5.37 -7.89 -9.22
C HIS A 60 -4.30 -7.31 -8.32
N TYR A 61 -3.19 -8.06 -8.17
CA TYR A 61 -2.00 -7.56 -7.50
C TYR A 61 -1.26 -6.59 -8.43
N LEU A 62 -0.94 -5.41 -7.91
CA LEU A 62 -0.18 -4.38 -8.61
C LEU A 62 1.18 -4.21 -7.94
N ASP A 63 2.25 -4.60 -8.63
CA ASP A 63 3.62 -4.34 -8.18
C ASP A 63 4.06 -2.94 -8.63
N HIS A 64 3.62 -1.93 -7.89
CA HIS A 64 3.90 -0.52 -8.21
C HIS A 64 4.85 0.16 -7.21
N LEU A 65 5.61 -0.60 -6.41
CA LEU A 65 6.49 -0.04 -5.38
C LEU A 65 7.91 0.30 -5.87
N THR A 66 8.13 0.48 -7.17
CA THR A 66 9.47 0.81 -7.72
C THR A 66 9.71 2.29 -8.01
N GLY A 67 8.73 3.18 -7.86
CA GLY A 67 9.00 4.61 -8.04
C GLY A 67 7.88 5.54 -7.60
N LEU A 68 8.10 6.25 -6.49
CA LEU A 68 7.84 7.68 -6.32
C LEU A 68 8.18 8.09 -4.87
N TYR A 69 9.25 8.89 -4.73
CA TYR A 69 9.81 9.54 -3.53
C TYR A 69 10.51 8.56 -2.55
N GLY A 70 11.85 8.49 -2.45
CA GLY A 70 12.81 9.57 -2.65
C GLY A 70 13.06 10.40 -1.38
N THR A 71 12.98 9.80 -0.20
CA THR A 71 13.87 10.12 0.93
C THR A 71 14.26 8.81 1.58
N TYR A 72 15.52 8.40 1.36
CA TYR A 72 16.19 7.51 2.29
C TYR A 72 16.30 8.29 3.60
N LEU A 73 15.46 7.97 4.58
CA LEU A 73 15.86 8.07 5.98
C LEU A 73 16.17 6.64 6.40
N PHE A 74 17.47 6.32 6.41
CA PHE A 74 17.95 5.41 7.43
C PHE A 74 17.67 6.11 8.75
N ASP A 75 16.71 5.62 9.53
CA ASP A 75 16.66 5.91 10.96
C ASP A 75 16.80 4.57 11.69
N ASP A 76 18.06 4.37 12.09
CA ASP A 76 18.58 3.52 13.15
C ASP A 76 17.90 2.18 13.43
N LEU A 77 18.53 1.13 12.91
CA LEU A 77 18.79 -0.05 13.72
C LEU A 77 19.86 0.30 14.77
N THR A 78 19.40 0.89 15.87
CA THR A 78 19.94 0.68 17.23
C THR A 78 18.81 0.68 18.23
#